data_AF-A0AAD3ML72-F1
#
_entry.id   AF-A0AAD3ML72-F1
#
_cell.length_a   1.000
_cell.length_b   1.000
_cell.length_c   1.000
_cell.angle_alpha   90.00
_cell.angle_beta   90.00
_cell.angle_gamma   90.00
#
_symmetry.space_group_name_H-M   'P 1'
#
loop_
_entity.id
_entity.type
_entity.pdbx_description
1 polymer ?
#
loop_
_entity_poly.entity_id
_entity_poly.type
_entity_poly.pdbx_seq_one_letter_code
_entity_poly.pdbx_strand_id
1 'polypeptide(L)' 'MDIYVALLSLFFFTKPALAFGSDQDYQIDIINELDLANATYGITQVAGLHNSSKAFLFR' A
#
# COMPACT_ATOMS: atom_id res chain seq x y z
N MET A 1 -20.88 -23.57 -25.24
CA MET A 1 -21.58 -22.98 -24.08
C MET A 1 -20.73 -23.12 -22.82
N ASP A 2 -19.96 -24.21 -22.76
CA ASP A 2 -19.15 -24.65 -21.62
C ASP A 2 -17.92 -23.78 -21.36
N ILE A 3 -17.28 -23.25 -22.43
CA ILE A 3 -16.09 -22.39 -22.29
C ILE A 3 -16.41 -21.07 -21.58
N TYR A 4 -17.58 -20.49 -21.82
CA TYR A 4 -18.01 -19.25 -21.18
C TYR A 4 -18.33 -19.47 -19.70
N VAL A 5 -18.96 -20.59 -19.38
CA VAL A 5 -19.24 -21.01 -18.00
C VAL A 5 -17.94 -21.30 -17.25
N ALA A 6 -16.96 -21.94 -17.90
CA ALA A 6 -15.65 -22.19 -17.34
C ALA A 6 -14.86 -20.89 -17.09
N LEU A 7 -14.86 -19.95 -18.04
CA LEU A 7 -14.20 -18.64 -17.88
C LEU A 7 -14.84 -17.82 -16.75
N LEU A 8 -16.18 -17.81 -16.69
CA LEU A 8 -16.94 -17.12 -15.65
C LEU A 8 -16.67 -17.74 -14.27
N SER A 9 -16.65 -19.07 -14.19
CA SER A 9 -16.31 -19.78 -12.96
C SER A 9 -14.88 -19.45 -12.52
N LEU A 10 -13.92 -19.49 -13.44
CA LEU A 10 -12.53 -19.12 -13.15
C LEU A 10 -12.43 -17.69 -12.60
N PHE A 11 -13.16 -16.73 -13.20
CA PHE A 11 -13.21 -15.35 -12.72
C PHE A 11 -13.77 -15.21 -11.30
N PHE A 12 -14.78 -16.01 -10.93
CA PHE A 12 -15.33 -16.03 -9.56
C PHE A 12 -14.44 -16.77 -8.55
N PHE A 13 -13.68 -17.78 -8.98
CA PHE A 13 -12.76 -18.55 -8.11
C PHE A 13 -11.40 -17.87 -7.95
N THR A 14 -10.96 -17.06 -8.91
CA THR A 14 -9.82 -16.17 -8.70
C THR A 14 -10.25 -15.03 -7.79
N LYS A 15 -10.01 -15.17 -6.48
CA LYS A 15 -10.08 -14.03 -5.55
C LYS A 15 -9.29 -12.89 -6.20
N PRO A 16 -9.91 -11.75 -6.55
CA PRO A 16 -9.14 -10.63 -7.03
C PRO A 16 -8.20 -10.24 -5.90
N ALA A 17 -6.89 -10.31 -6.14
CA ALA A 17 -5.86 -9.72 -5.28
C ALA A 17 -5.92 -8.18 -5.36
N LEU A 18 -7.12 -7.61 -5.47
CA LEU A 18 -7.45 -6.20 -5.28
C LEU A 18 -7.50 -5.87 -3.77
N ALA A 19 -6.67 -6.53 -2.98
CA ALA A 19 -6.62 -6.41 -1.53
C ALA A 19 -5.36 -5.68 -1.07
N PHE A 20 -4.75 -4.84 -1.93
CA PHE A 20 -3.86 -3.80 -1.44
C PHE A 20 -4.70 -2.86 -0.55
N GLY A 21 -4.59 -3.05 0.77
CA GLY A 21 -5.30 -2.29 1.80
C GLY A 21 -6.54 -2.95 2.41
N SER A 22 -6.88 -4.21 2.08
CA SER A 22 -8.07 -4.88 2.66
C SER A 22 -7.77 -5.72 3.90
N ASP A 23 -6.51 -6.06 4.16
CA ASP A 23 -6.10 -6.73 5.38
C ASP A 23 -5.74 -5.67 6.42
N GLN A 24 -6.63 -5.46 7.39
CA GLN A 24 -6.43 -4.50 8.48
C GLN A 24 -5.31 -4.93 9.43
N ASP A 25 -5.00 -6.23 9.49
CA ASP A 25 -3.92 -6.75 10.33
C ASP A 25 -2.55 -6.57 9.66
N TYR A 26 -2.53 -6.38 8.34
CA TYR A 26 -1.34 -6.13 7.54
C TYR A 26 -1.11 -4.62 7.31
N GLN A 27 -0.90 -3.89 8.41
CA GLN A 27 -0.45 -2.51 8.33
C GLN A 27 1.07 -2.47 8.10
N ILE A 28 1.50 -1.94 6.96
CA ILE A 28 2.92 -1.74 6.64
C ILE A 28 3.29 -0.29 6.99
N ASP A 29 4.17 -0.11 7.96
CA ASP A 29 4.78 1.19 8.27
C ASP A 29 6.00 1.43 7.38
N ILE A 30 5.75 2.01 6.20
CA ILE A 30 6.78 2.31 5.20
C ILE A 30 7.79 3.35 5.70
N ILE A 31 7.40 4.22 6.64
CA ILE A 31 8.30 5.25 7.19
C ILE A 31 9.40 4.59 8.01
N ASN A 32 9.02 3.61 8.83
CA ASN A 32 9.96 2.83 9.63
C ASN A 32 10.76 1.85 8.77
N GLU A 33 10.09 1.14 7.85
CA GLU A 33 10.74 0.12 7.01
C GLU A 33 11.85 0.71 6.11
N LEU A 34 11.62 1.91 5.59
CA LEU A 34 12.60 2.61 4.75
C LEU A 34 13.51 3.56 5.54
N ASP A 35 13.43 3.55 6.87
CA ASP A 35 14.15 4.46 7.78
C ASP A 35 14.08 5.94 7.33
N LEU A 36 12.91 6.37 6.84
CA LEU A 36 12.74 7.71 6.26
C LEU A 36 12.98 8.81 7.30
N ALA A 37 12.78 8.50 8.58
CA ALA A 37 13.06 9.42 9.68
C ALA A 37 14.55 9.76 9.81
N ASN A 38 15.45 8.87 9.38
CA ASN A 38 16.90 9.08 9.43
C ASN A 38 17.51 9.32 8.04
N ALA A 39 16.74 9.13 6.97
CA ALA A 39 17.18 9.39 5.61
C ALA A 39 17.38 10.89 5.35
N THR A 40 18.60 11.26 4.92
CA THR A 40 18.98 12.67 4.69
C THR A 40 19.25 12.98 3.22
N TYR A 41 19.45 11.97 2.38
CA TYR A 41 19.77 12.14 0.97
C TYR A 41 18.50 12.14 0.13
N GLY A 42 18.25 13.23 -0.61
CA GLY A 42 17.09 13.36 -1.50
C GLY A 42 15.74 13.45 -0.79
N ILE A 43 15.73 13.54 0.54
CA ILE A 43 14.51 13.59 1.36
C ILE A 43 14.60 14.76 2.35
N THR A 44 13.49 15.44 2.58
CA THR A 44 13.36 16.48 3.62
C THR A 44 12.14 16.21 4.47
N GLN A 45 12.33 16.03 5.78
CA GLN A 45 11.23 15.88 6.72
C GLN A 45 10.57 17.24 7.02
N VAL A 46 9.24 17.28 6.97
CA VAL A 46 8.42 18.46 7.26
C VAL A 46 7.26 18.11 8.19
N ALA A 47 6.56 19.11 8.73
CA ALA A 47 5.36 18.90 9.54
C ALA A 47 4.22 18.35 8.67
N GLY A 48 3.55 17.30 9.16
CA GLY A 48 2.41 16.68 8.49
C GLY A 48 1.10 17.45 8.69
N LEU A 49 0.06 17.03 7.97
CA LEU A 49 -1.27 17.65 8.03
C LEU A 49 -1.97 17.44 9.38
N HIS A 50 -1.77 16.28 10.00
CA HIS A 50 -2.34 15.96 11.31
C HIS A 50 -1.39 16.38 12.43
N ASN A 51 -1.94 16.72 13.58
CA ASN A 51 -1.16 17.21 14.71
C ASN A 51 -0.08 16.19 15.12
N SER A 52 1.15 16.66 15.33
CA SER A 52 2.33 15.85 15.63
C SER A 52 2.69 14.77 14.58
N SER A 53 2.11 14.83 13.38
CA SER A 53 2.47 13.94 12.27
C SER A 53 3.70 14.45 11.53
N LYS A 54 4.48 13.53 10.96
CA LYS A 54 5.65 13.82 10.11
C LYS A 54 5.27 13.58 8.66
N ALA A 55 5.80 14.40 7.76
CA ALA A 55 5.72 14.19 6.32
C ALA A 55 7.11 14.29 5.69
N PHE A 56 7.30 13.71 4.50
CA PHE A 56 8.58 13.64 3.83
C PHE A 56 8.44 14.13 2.39
N LEU A 57 9.27 15.09 1.98
CA LEU A 57 9.38 15.58 0.61
C LEU A 57 10.54 14.88 -0.08
N PHE A 58 10.28 14.28 -1.24
CA PHE A 58 11.28 13.63 -2.08
C PHE A 58 11.71 14.60 -3.20
N ARG A 59 13.00 14.62 -3.53
CA ARG A 59 13.60 15.56 -4.48
C ARG A 59 14.29 14.88 -5.65
#